data_AF-A0A430VPN2-F1
#
_entry.id   AF-A0A430VPN2-F1
#
_cell.length_a   1.000
_cell.length_b   1.000
_cell.length_c   1.000
_cell.angle_alpha   90.00
_cell.angle_beta   90.00
_cell.angle_gamma   90.00
#
_symmetry.space_group_name_H-M   'P 1'
#
loop_
_entity.id
_entity.type
_entity.pdbx_description
1 polymer ?
#
loop_
_entity_poly.entity_id
_entity_poly.type
_entity_poly.pdbx_seq_one_letter_code
_entity_poly.pdbx_strand_id
1 'polypeptide(L)'
;MGHTHYWYLRTSGREAVEKRLGAILEDFARLLPHLPPLAGPDGTGAPVLSPPEVALNGSAPEDYESFVFPWWEEKEWSFGFCKTGFAWEDKRPYDLAVRIFLLLAKLHLGNLIRVASDAPLADWAEAALLVEGVLALPVDLYGLLEVRLLEVEDARRRRFLLERWKEDDTGLSDWLQARERLNQEGVFPWPFRGPYRVLGEAHLPQEKLPQLWAKEGFYRQG
;
A
#
# COMPACT_ATOMS: atom_id res chain seq x y z
N MET A 1 1.78 -10.73 -11.31
CA MET A 1 1.33 -9.32 -11.39
C MET A 1 2.44 -8.47 -10.78
N GLY A 2 2.68 -7.27 -11.31
CA GLY A 2 3.74 -6.38 -10.79
C GLY A 2 3.29 -5.64 -9.53
N HIS A 3 4.15 -4.78 -9.01
CA HIS A 3 3.82 -3.92 -7.87
C HIS A 3 3.33 -2.58 -8.37
N THR A 4 2.04 -2.31 -8.21
CA THR A 4 1.43 -1.05 -8.63
C THR A 4 0.68 -0.45 -7.46
N HIS A 5 0.90 0.84 -7.22
CA HIS A 5 0.16 1.63 -6.24
C HIS A 5 -0.71 2.62 -6.98
N TYR A 6 -1.96 2.71 -6.55
CA TYR A 6 -3.00 3.52 -7.16
C TYR A 6 -3.47 4.57 -6.16
N TRP A 7 -3.83 5.75 -6.65
CA TRP A 7 -4.50 6.75 -5.84
C TRP A 7 -5.58 7.46 -6.64
N TYR A 8 -6.58 7.94 -5.92
CA TYR A 8 -7.68 8.72 -6.45
C TYR A 8 -7.81 10.00 -5.65
N LEU A 9 -7.68 11.14 -6.30
CA LEU A 9 -7.85 12.46 -5.69
C LEU A 9 -9.21 13.03 -6.02
N ARG A 10 -9.93 13.51 -5.01
CA ARG A 10 -11.24 14.14 -5.21
C ARG A 10 -11.06 15.51 -5.85
N THR A 11 -11.54 15.70 -7.08
CA THR A 11 -11.29 16.94 -7.84
C THR A 11 -11.96 18.17 -7.25
N SER A 12 -13.11 18.00 -6.58
CA SER A 12 -13.74 19.07 -5.80
C SER A 12 -12.90 19.58 -4.62
N GLY A 13 -11.87 18.83 -4.21
CA GLY A 13 -10.92 19.20 -3.16
C GLY A 13 -9.57 19.68 -3.67
N ARG A 14 -9.41 19.97 -4.97
CA ARG A 14 -8.13 20.33 -5.59
C ARG A 14 -7.34 21.39 -4.84
N GLU A 15 -7.96 22.52 -4.51
CA GLU A 15 -7.31 23.62 -3.79
C GLU A 15 -6.81 23.16 -2.40
N ALA A 16 -7.56 22.31 -1.70
CA ALA A 16 -7.17 21.78 -0.40
C ALA A 16 -5.98 20.80 -0.52
N VAL A 17 -5.95 19.98 -1.58
CA VAL A 17 -4.82 19.09 -1.87
C VAL A 17 -3.55 19.90 -2.17
N GLU A 18 -3.64 20.90 -3.05
CA GLU A 18 -2.52 21.77 -3.41
C GLU A 18 -1.98 22.53 -2.20
N LYS A 19 -2.86 23.04 -1.31
CA LYS A 19 -2.46 23.71 -0.06
C LYS A 19 -1.78 22.79 0.95
N ARG A 20 -2.09 21.49 0.93
CA ARG A 20 -1.51 20.50 1.86
C ARG A 20 -0.22 19.87 1.34
N LEU A 21 0.09 20.02 0.05
CA LEU A 21 1.29 19.43 -0.54
C LEU A 21 2.58 19.87 0.14
N GLY A 22 2.67 21.14 0.57
CA GLY A 22 3.83 21.64 1.32
C GLY A 22 4.05 20.88 2.63
N ALA A 23 3.00 20.64 3.42
CA ALA A 23 3.10 19.91 4.68
C ALA A 23 3.44 18.42 4.46
N ILE A 24 2.89 17.80 3.42
CA ILE A 24 3.24 16.43 3.03
C ILE A 24 4.74 16.36 2.67
N LEU A 25 5.25 17.34 1.92
CA LEU A 25 6.65 17.40 1.52
C LEU A 25 7.60 17.70 2.69
N GLU A 26 7.20 18.52 3.65
CA GLU A 26 7.96 18.75 4.88
C GLU A 26 8.17 17.46 5.68
N ASP A 27 7.11 16.65 5.83
CA ASP A 27 7.20 15.35 6.49
C ASP A 27 8.00 14.34 5.66
N PHE A 28 7.78 14.31 4.35
CA PHE A 28 8.53 13.44 3.43
C PHE A 28 10.03 13.75 3.43
N ALA A 29 10.39 15.04 3.50
CA ALA A 29 11.79 15.49 3.56
C ALA A 29 12.54 14.95 4.78
N ARG A 30 11.86 14.76 5.91
CA ARG A 30 12.44 14.15 7.13
C ARG A 30 12.72 12.66 6.96
N LEU A 31 12.00 11.99 6.06
CA LEU A 31 12.18 10.56 5.77
C LEU A 31 13.25 10.31 4.71
N LEU A 32 13.59 11.30 3.86
CA LEU A 32 14.61 11.16 2.80
C LEU A 32 15.93 10.51 3.24
N PRO A 33 16.51 10.81 4.43
CA PRO A 33 17.75 10.16 4.88
C PRO A 33 17.65 8.64 5.10
N HIS A 34 16.43 8.10 5.16
CA HIS A 34 16.13 6.69 5.36
C HIS A 34 15.69 5.98 4.08
N LEU A 35 15.63 6.70 2.95
CA LEU A 35 15.19 6.16 1.67
C LEU A 35 16.37 5.78 0.78
N PRO A 36 16.18 4.84 -0.16
CA PRO A 36 17.15 4.61 -1.22
C PRO A 36 17.28 5.88 -2.10
N PRO A 37 18.37 5.98 -2.90
CA PRO A 37 18.55 7.07 -3.84
C PRO A 37 17.33 7.25 -4.75
N LEU A 38 16.86 8.50 -4.84
CA LEU A 38 15.76 8.90 -5.72
C LEU A 38 16.30 9.74 -6.86
N ALA A 39 15.68 9.61 -8.02
CA ALA A 39 15.98 10.41 -9.19
C ALA A 39 14.74 11.17 -9.68
N GLY A 40 14.94 12.03 -10.68
CA GLY A 40 13.86 12.63 -11.45
C GLY A 40 12.96 11.58 -12.12
N PRO A 41 11.82 12.01 -12.68
CA PRO A 41 10.82 11.10 -13.25
C PRO A 41 11.39 10.18 -14.35
N ASP A 42 12.43 10.60 -15.07
CA ASP A 42 13.09 9.82 -16.13
C ASP A 42 14.23 8.90 -15.61
N GLY A 43 14.37 8.75 -14.30
CA GLY A 43 15.41 7.94 -13.68
C GLY A 43 16.77 8.64 -13.56
N THR A 44 16.85 9.93 -13.92
CA THR A 44 18.08 10.73 -13.88
C THR A 44 17.91 12.02 -13.07
N GLY A 45 19.02 12.64 -12.68
CA GLY A 45 19.00 13.92 -11.97
C GLY A 45 18.33 13.84 -10.59
N ALA A 46 17.96 15.01 -10.05
CA ALA A 46 17.27 15.11 -8.76
C ALA A 46 15.75 14.98 -8.93
N PRO A 47 15.03 14.38 -7.95
CA PRO A 47 13.58 14.38 -7.93
C PRO A 47 13.01 15.80 -7.78
N VAL A 48 11.81 16.03 -8.31
CA VAL A 48 11.03 17.24 -8.05
C VAL A 48 10.26 17.02 -6.76
N LEU A 49 10.65 17.72 -5.68
CA LEU A 49 10.05 17.60 -4.34
C LEU A 49 9.60 18.98 -3.83
N SER A 50 8.82 19.71 -4.63
CA SER A 50 8.39 21.06 -4.30
C SER A 50 7.07 21.39 -5.00
N PRO A 51 6.11 22.08 -4.35
CA PRO A 51 4.87 22.49 -5.00
C PRO A 51 5.12 23.21 -6.34
N PRO A 52 4.27 23.00 -7.36
CA PRO A 52 2.94 22.41 -7.26
C PRO A 52 2.88 20.88 -7.36
N GLU A 53 4.02 20.21 -7.54
CA GLU A 53 4.04 18.77 -7.81
C GLU A 53 5.23 18.03 -7.18
N VAL A 54 5.12 16.72 -7.20
CA VAL A 54 6.13 15.77 -6.79
C VAL A 54 6.32 14.83 -7.95
N ALA A 55 7.55 14.75 -8.47
CA ALA A 55 7.88 13.84 -9.55
C ALA A 55 9.21 13.13 -9.24
N LEU A 56 9.16 11.81 -9.09
CA LEU A 56 10.32 11.00 -8.72
C LEU A 56 10.30 9.63 -9.38
N ASN A 57 11.46 8.99 -9.42
CA ASN A 57 11.64 7.60 -9.84
C ASN A 57 12.84 7.00 -9.09
N GLY A 58 13.14 5.72 -9.30
CA GLY A 58 14.43 5.13 -8.91
C GLY A 58 15.56 5.69 -9.77
N SER A 59 16.78 5.67 -9.25
CA SER A 59 17.96 5.98 -10.09
C SER A 59 18.22 4.83 -11.06
N ALA A 60 18.46 5.13 -12.34
CA ALA A 60 18.79 4.10 -13.32
C ALA A 60 19.96 3.21 -12.87
N PRO A 61 19.89 1.87 -13.04
CA PRO A 61 18.88 1.11 -13.79
C PRO A 61 17.67 0.65 -12.96
N GLU A 62 17.52 1.17 -11.73
CA GLU A 62 16.44 0.81 -10.81
C GLU A 62 15.18 1.68 -10.99
N ASP A 63 15.11 2.47 -12.06
CA ASP A 63 13.92 3.19 -12.49
C ASP A 63 12.86 2.23 -13.08
N TYR A 64 11.59 2.64 -13.08
CA TYR A 64 10.54 1.88 -13.77
C TYR A 64 9.36 2.75 -14.28
N GLU A 65 8.49 3.23 -13.39
CA GLU A 65 7.39 4.15 -13.72
C GLU A 65 7.55 5.42 -12.90
N SER A 66 7.40 6.58 -13.54
CA SER A 66 7.47 7.86 -12.85
C SER A 66 6.32 7.98 -11.84
N PHE A 67 6.64 8.31 -10.59
CA PHE A 67 5.65 8.72 -9.61
C PHE A 67 5.40 10.22 -9.77
N VAL A 68 4.17 10.65 -10.09
CA VAL A 68 3.79 12.06 -10.24
C VAL A 68 2.56 12.39 -9.40
N PHE A 69 2.66 13.38 -8.49
CA PHE A 69 1.58 13.75 -7.58
C PHE A 69 1.55 15.26 -7.28
N PRO A 70 0.38 15.93 -7.26
CA PRO A 70 -0.91 15.42 -7.70
C PRO A 70 -0.98 15.36 -9.24
N TRP A 71 -1.81 14.45 -9.75
CA TRP A 71 -2.22 14.43 -11.16
C TRP A 71 -3.70 14.78 -11.24
N TRP A 72 -4.10 15.65 -12.17
CA TRP A 72 -5.47 16.15 -12.28
C TRP A 72 -6.09 15.81 -13.65
N GLU A 73 -7.16 15.02 -13.62
CA GLU A 73 -8.04 14.72 -14.75
C GLU A 73 -9.41 15.39 -14.58
N GLU A 74 -10.14 15.60 -15.69
CA GLU A 74 -11.51 16.13 -15.68
C GLU A 74 -12.57 15.05 -15.32
N LYS A 75 -12.43 14.46 -14.12
CA LYS A 75 -13.35 13.46 -13.54
C LYS A 75 -13.68 13.84 -12.11
N GLU A 76 -14.68 13.21 -11.47
CA GLU A 76 -14.94 13.44 -10.03
C GLU A 76 -13.75 13.00 -9.17
N TRP A 77 -13.10 11.91 -9.58
CA TRP A 77 -11.89 11.38 -8.98
C TRP A 77 -10.80 11.33 -10.04
N SER A 78 -9.71 12.07 -9.82
CA SER A 78 -8.52 12.02 -10.65
C SER A 78 -7.71 10.79 -10.30
N PHE A 79 -7.43 9.96 -11.30
CA PHE A 79 -6.69 8.71 -11.12
C PHE A 79 -5.20 8.93 -11.34
N GLY A 80 -4.37 8.37 -10.47
CA GLY A 80 -2.94 8.24 -10.67
C GLY A 80 -2.46 6.88 -10.21
N PHE A 81 -1.35 6.44 -10.79
CA PHE A 81 -0.71 5.18 -10.41
C PHE A 81 0.80 5.27 -10.59
N CYS A 82 1.52 4.39 -9.92
CA CYS A 82 2.94 4.18 -10.14
C CYS A 82 3.24 2.70 -9.99
N LYS A 83 3.81 2.11 -11.04
CA LYS A 83 4.27 0.73 -11.01
C LYS A 83 5.74 0.72 -10.61
N THR A 84 6.10 -0.07 -9.63
CA THR A 84 7.44 -0.07 -9.02
C THR A 84 8.16 -1.40 -9.22
N GLY A 85 7.61 -2.27 -10.06
CA GLY A 85 8.23 -3.55 -10.39
C GLY A 85 7.37 -4.36 -11.36
N PHE A 86 8.01 -5.12 -12.25
CA PHE A 86 7.31 -5.95 -13.23
C PHE A 86 6.73 -7.24 -12.60
N ALA A 87 7.41 -7.80 -11.62
CA ALA A 87 7.05 -9.04 -10.95
C ALA A 87 7.16 -8.90 -9.43
N TRP A 88 6.58 -9.84 -8.70
CA TRP A 88 6.54 -9.79 -7.25
C TRP A 88 7.95 -9.84 -6.62
N GLU A 89 8.86 -10.53 -7.30
CA GLU A 89 10.26 -10.79 -6.94
C GLU A 89 11.19 -9.61 -7.26
N ASP A 90 10.76 -8.70 -8.12
CA ASP A 90 11.59 -7.65 -8.75
C ASP A 90 10.99 -6.27 -8.46
N LYS A 91 10.94 -5.93 -7.17
CA LYS A 91 10.59 -4.61 -6.65
C LYS A 91 11.78 -3.67 -6.79
N ARG A 92 11.56 -2.50 -7.37
CA ARG A 92 12.55 -1.43 -7.38
C ARG A 92 12.67 -0.79 -6.00
N PRO A 93 13.88 -0.40 -5.56
CA PRO A 93 14.09 0.20 -4.24
C PRO A 93 13.21 1.43 -3.96
N TYR A 94 13.00 2.30 -4.95
CA TYR A 94 12.20 3.53 -4.77
C TYR A 94 10.72 3.28 -4.45
N ASP A 95 10.25 2.03 -4.56
CA ASP A 95 8.93 1.59 -4.09
C ASP A 95 8.67 1.98 -2.62
N LEU A 96 9.70 1.96 -1.76
CA LEU A 96 9.57 2.39 -0.38
C LEU A 96 9.20 3.89 -0.29
N ALA A 97 9.81 4.73 -1.12
CA ALA A 97 9.52 6.15 -1.18
C ALA A 97 8.09 6.43 -1.67
N VAL A 98 7.62 5.69 -2.68
CA VAL A 98 6.24 5.79 -3.19
C VAL A 98 5.22 5.46 -2.09
N ARG A 99 5.42 4.35 -1.38
CA ARG A 99 4.51 3.92 -0.30
C ARG A 99 4.50 4.89 0.87
N ILE A 100 5.68 5.38 1.28
CA ILE A 100 5.80 6.43 2.31
C ILE A 100 5.08 7.70 1.89
N PHE A 101 5.26 8.15 0.64
CA PHE A 101 4.59 9.35 0.17
C PHE A 101 3.06 9.19 0.20
N LEU A 102 2.53 8.07 -0.28
CA LEU A 102 1.09 7.79 -0.27
C LEU A 102 0.51 7.66 1.15
N LEU A 103 1.29 7.11 2.09
CA LEU A 103 0.95 7.11 3.52
C LEU A 103 0.78 8.53 4.05
N LEU A 104 1.79 9.38 3.86
CA LEU A 104 1.74 10.78 4.28
C LEU A 104 0.59 11.53 3.60
N ALA A 105 0.39 11.32 2.30
CA ALA A 105 -0.72 11.91 1.56
C ALA A 105 -2.07 11.52 2.18
N LYS A 106 -2.29 10.25 2.54
CA LYS A 106 -3.51 9.83 3.25
C LYS A 106 -3.66 10.50 4.61
N LEU A 107 -2.60 10.55 5.41
CA LEU A 107 -2.63 11.18 6.74
C LEU A 107 -3.02 12.67 6.66
N HIS A 108 -2.49 13.40 5.68
CA HIS A 108 -2.74 14.84 5.52
C HIS A 108 -4.05 15.17 4.81
N LEU A 109 -4.48 14.33 3.85
CA LEU A 109 -5.62 14.60 2.98
C LEU A 109 -6.91 13.90 3.41
N GLY A 110 -6.81 12.86 4.24
CA GLY A 110 -7.95 12.08 4.73
C GLY A 110 -8.83 11.57 3.60
N ASN A 111 -10.09 12.03 3.57
CA ASN A 111 -11.08 11.61 2.58
C ASN A 111 -10.93 12.26 1.19
N LEU A 112 -9.97 13.17 1.01
CA LEU A 112 -9.67 13.75 -0.30
C LEU A 112 -8.82 12.81 -1.17
N ILE A 113 -8.26 11.75 -0.57
CA ILE A 113 -7.50 10.72 -1.28
C ILE A 113 -7.98 9.31 -0.91
N ARG A 114 -8.07 8.44 -1.92
CA ARG A 114 -8.15 6.98 -1.75
C ARG A 114 -6.86 6.36 -2.26
N VAL A 115 -6.37 5.34 -1.58
CA VAL A 115 -5.14 4.62 -1.93
C VAL A 115 -5.48 3.14 -2.06
N ALA A 116 -4.98 2.51 -3.12
CA ALA A 116 -5.08 1.07 -3.33
C ALA A 116 -3.74 0.53 -3.83
N SER A 117 -3.52 -0.77 -3.71
CA SER A 117 -2.25 -1.39 -4.08
C SER A 117 -2.43 -2.83 -4.51
N ASP A 118 -1.64 -3.26 -5.50
CA ASP A 118 -1.45 -4.67 -5.82
C ASP A 118 -0.52 -5.37 -4.81
N ALA A 119 0.25 -4.61 -4.02
CA ALA A 119 1.15 -5.15 -3.00
C ALA A 119 0.37 -5.55 -1.72
N PRO A 120 0.75 -6.65 -1.04
CA PRO A 120 0.09 -7.08 0.19
C PRO A 120 0.30 -6.07 1.31
N LEU A 121 -0.60 -6.02 2.28
CA LEU A 121 -0.46 -5.20 3.50
C LEU A 121 0.90 -5.37 4.17
N ALA A 122 1.43 -6.60 4.18
CA ALA A 122 2.74 -6.91 4.76
C ALA A 122 3.88 -6.09 4.15
N ASP A 123 3.80 -5.78 2.86
CA ASP A 123 4.80 -4.95 2.20
C ASP A 123 4.82 -3.54 2.79
N TRP A 124 3.65 -2.98 3.11
CA TRP A 124 3.50 -1.61 3.62
C TRP A 124 3.99 -1.43 5.06
N ALA A 125 4.30 -2.51 5.78
CA ALA A 125 4.71 -2.46 7.18
C ALA A 125 6.00 -1.66 7.41
N GLU A 126 6.99 -1.82 6.54
CA GLU A 126 8.25 -1.07 6.62
C GLU A 126 8.03 0.44 6.47
N ALA A 127 7.23 0.84 5.48
CA ALA A 127 6.88 2.23 5.26
C ALA A 127 6.15 2.84 6.47
N ALA A 128 5.21 2.09 7.07
CA ALA A 128 4.50 2.51 8.27
C ALA A 128 5.44 2.72 9.46
N LEU A 129 6.33 1.77 9.74
CA LEU A 129 7.25 1.87 10.87
C LEU A 129 8.26 3.00 10.70
N LEU A 130 8.70 3.29 9.48
CA LEU A 130 9.56 4.45 9.22
C LEU A 130 8.82 5.76 9.51
N VAL A 131 7.57 5.89 9.04
CA VAL A 131 6.72 7.05 9.34
C VAL A 131 6.49 7.20 10.84
N GLU A 132 6.09 6.13 11.53
CA GLU A 132 5.86 6.14 12.98
C GLU A 132 7.14 6.45 13.77
N GLY A 133 8.26 5.84 13.40
CA GLY A 133 9.53 5.98 14.11
C GLY A 133 10.17 7.35 13.94
N VAL A 134 10.10 7.94 12.74
CA VAL A 134 10.75 9.23 12.44
C VAL A 134 9.84 10.41 12.75
N LEU A 135 8.54 10.31 12.48
CA LEU A 135 7.60 11.42 12.62
C LEU A 135 6.76 11.35 13.90
N ALA A 136 6.79 10.22 14.63
CA ALA A 136 5.89 9.96 15.75
C ALA A 136 4.40 10.12 15.40
N LEU A 137 4.05 9.86 14.13
CA LEU A 137 2.67 9.88 13.63
C LEU A 137 2.12 8.45 13.58
N PRO A 138 0.97 8.16 14.21
CA PRO A 138 0.38 6.83 14.15
C PRO A 138 -0.09 6.50 12.73
N VAL A 139 0.16 5.28 12.27
CA VAL A 139 -0.25 4.83 10.94
C VAL A 139 -1.29 3.72 11.05
N ASP A 140 -2.51 3.98 10.55
CA ASP A 140 -3.53 2.95 10.36
C ASP A 140 -3.44 2.38 8.93
N LEU A 141 -2.64 1.33 8.74
CA LEU A 141 -2.50 0.65 7.45
C LEU A 141 -3.83 0.04 6.94
N TYR A 142 -4.69 -0.43 7.84
CA TYR A 142 -5.99 -1.01 7.48
C TYR A 142 -6.97 0.06 7.00
N GLY A 143 -6.94 1.22 7.63
CA GLY A 143 -7.67 2.41 7.21
C GLY A 143 -7.13 2.99 5.90
N LEU A 144 -5.81 3.01 5.73
CA LEU A 144 -5.12 3.52 4.53
C LEU A 144 -5.56 2.79 3.27
N LEU A 145 -5.37 1.46 3.25
CA LEU A 145 -5.61 0.61 2.07
C LEU A 145 -7.05 0.11 1.98
N GLU A 146 -7.88 0.51 2.95
CA GLU A 146 -9.25 0.03 3.09
C GLU A 146 -9.33 -1.51 3.06
N VAL A 147 -8.37 -2.17 3.73
CA VAL A 147 -8.30 -3.63 3.86
C VAL A 147 -8.70 -4.08 5.26
N ARG A 148 -9.09 -5.34 5.40
CA ARG A 148 -9.27 -6.03 6.68
C ARG A 148 -8.57 -7.38 6.65
N LEU A 149 -8.19 -7.83 7.84
CA LEU A 149 -7.68 -9.18 8.04
C LEU A 149 -8.75 -10.08 8.62
N LEU A 150 -8.97 -11.21 7.97
CA LEU A 150 -9.88 -12.26 8.40
C LEU A 150 -9.07 -13.46 8.85
N GLU A 151 -9.34 -13.94 10.06
CA GLU A 151 -8.81 -15.23 10.51
C GLU A 151 -9.79 -16.33 10.07
N VAL A 152 -9.30 -17.34 9.37
CA VAL A 152 -10.10 -18.48 8.92
C VAL A 152 -9.46 -19.78 9.38
N GLU A 153 -10.29 -20.75 9.74
CA GLU A 153 -9.84 -22.09 10.13
C GLU A 153 -10.14 -23.09 9.00
N ASP A 154 -9.19 -23.97 8.68
CA ASP A 154 -9.39 -25.07 7.74
C ASP A 154 -10.00 -26.31 8.41
N ALA A 155 -10.37 -27.32 7.61
CA ALA A 155 -10.94 -28.58 8.12
C ALA A 155 -9.99 -29.38 9.03
N ARG A 156 -8.70 -29.02 9.08
CA ARG A 156 -7.68 -29.61 9.95
C ARG A 156 -7.39 -28.74 11.19
N ARG A 157 -8.21 -27.73 11.46
CA ARG A 157 -8.06 -26.76 12.56
C ARG A 157 -6.82 -25.88 12.48
N ARG A 158 -6.24 -25.71 11.30
CA ARG A 158 -5.16 -24.74 11.08
C ARG A 158 -5.78 -23.38 10.79
N ARG A 159 -5.24 -22.35 11.43
CA ARG A 159 -5.73 -20.97 11.31
C ARG A 159 -4.89 -20.25 10.27
N PHE A 160 -5.54 -19.49 9.40
CA PHE A 160 -4.94 -18.73 8.33
C PHE A 160 -5.40 -17.29 8.39
N LEU A 161 -4.53 -16.39 7.96
CA LEU A 161 -4.85 -14.98 7.85
C LEU A 161 -5.10 -14.63 6.38
N LEU A 162 -6.27 -14.05 6.10
CA LEU A 162 -6.65 -13.58 4.79
C LEU A 162 -6.73 -12.04 4.80
N GLU A 163 -6.15 -11.41 3.79
CA GLU A 163 -6.34 -10.00 3.47
C GLU A 163 -7.49 -9.85 2.47
N ARG A 164 -8.42 -8.92 2.73
CA ARG A 164 -9.55 -8.60 1.86
C ARG A 164 -9.81 -7.10 1.82
N TRP A 165 -10.27 -6.57 0.69
CA TRP A 165 -10.71 -5.19 0.57
C TRP A 165 -12.10 -4.98 1.19
N LYS A 166 -12.31 -3.85 1.88
CA LYS A 166 -13.58 -3.49 2.53
C LYS A 166 -14.74 -3.36 1.54
N GLU A 167 -14.47 -2.94 0.31
CA GLU A 167 -15.49 -2.80 -0.74
C GLU A 167 -16.13 -4.16 -1.09
N ASP A 168 -15.38 -5.25 -0.93
CA ASP A 168 -15.88 -6.61 -1.16
C ASP A 168 -16.72 -7.15 0.01
N ASP A 169 -16.95 -6.39 1.09
CA ASP A 169 -17.77 -6.87 2.24
C ASP A 169 -19.24 -7.09 1.87
N THR A 170 -19.70 -6.55 0.74
CA THR A 170 -21.00 -6.86 0.15
C THR A 170 -21.02 -8.33 -0.31
N GLY A 171 -21.58 -9.22 0.53
CA GLY A 171 -21.64 -10.66 0.29
C GLY A 171 -20.75 -11.51 1.20
N LEU A 172 -20.14 -10.93 2.25
CA LEU A 172 -19.39 -11.70 3.25
C LEU A 172 -20.27 -12.75 3.95
N SER A 173 -21.53 -12.41 4.27
CA SER A 173 -22.51 -13.35 4.83
C SER A 173 -22.74 -14.54 3.91
N ASP A 174 -22.92 -14.25 2.62
CA ASP A 174 -23.29 -15.25 1.61
C ASP A 174 -22.10 -16.15 1.31
N TRP A 175 -20.89 -15.59 1.32
CA TRP A 175 -19.66 -16.34 1.23
C TRP A 175 -19.39 -17.21 2.46
N LEU A 176 -19.58 -16.68 3.67
CA LEU A 176 -19.43 -17.47 4.91
C LEU A 176 -20.44 -18.63 4.94
N GLN A 177 -21.67 -18.39 4.49
CA GLN A 177 -22.69 -19.43 4.34
C GLN A 177 -22.31 -20.44 3.25
N ALA A 178 -21.80 -20.00 2.11
CA ALA A 178 -21.30 -20.88 1.05
C ALA A 178 -20.10 -21.72 1.51
N ARG A 179 -19.21 -21.14 2.33
CA ARG A 179 -18.09 -21.85 2.98
C ARG A 179 -18.59 -22.92 3.93
N GLU A 180 -19.53 -22.59 4.81
CA GLU A 180 -20.15 -23.54 5.75
C GLU A 180 -20.71 -24.75 4.99
N ARG A 181 -21.45 -24.48 3.91
CA ARG A 181 -22.03 -25.51 3.03
C ARG A 181 -20.96 -26.36 2.33
N LEU A 182 -19.96 -25.75 1.70
CA LEU A 182 -18.89 -26.47 1.00
C LEU A 182 -18.02 -27.31 1.96
N ASN A 183 -17.87 -26.87 3.20
CA ASN A 183 -17.17 -27.62 4.25
C ASN A 183 -17.99 -28.85 4.68
N GLN A 184 -19.31 -28.71 4.83
CA GLN A 184 -20.21 -29.84 5.09
C GLN A 184 -20.22 -30.86 3.96
N GLU A 185 -20.09 -30.40 2.71
CA GLU A 185 -20.08 -31.26 1.52
C GLU A 185 -18.71 -31.90 1.24
N GLY A 186 -17.64 -31.52 1.97
CA GLY A 186 -16.28 -32.05 1.78
C GLY A 186 -15.62 -31.63 0.48
N VAL A 187 -16.17 -30.63 -0.23
CA VAL A 187 -15.73 -30.20 -1.57
C VAL A 187 -14.85 -28.95 -1.51
N PHE A 188 -14.22 -28.67 -0.36
CA PHE A 188 -13.45 -27.43 -0.18
C PHE A 188 -12.27 -27.36 -1.17
N PRO A 189 -12.26 -26.43 -2.15
CA PRO A 189 -11.20 -26.36 -3.13
C PRO A 189 -10.00 -25.64 -2.50
N TRP A 190 -9.04 -26.43 -2.05
CA TRP A 190 -7.69 -25.95 -1.77
C TRP A 190 -6.94 -25.70 -3.10
N PRO A 191 -6.16 -24.60 -3.26
CA PRO A 191 -6.04 -23.45 -2.39
C PRO A 191 -7.01 -22.35 -2.84
N PHE A 192 -7.79 -21.83 -1.88
CA PHE A 192 -8.46 -20.52 -1.88
C PHE A 192 -8.50 -19.76 -3.23
N ARG A 193 -9.62 -19.85 -3.97
CA ARG A 193 -9.92 -18.93 -5.07
C ARG A 193 -11.05 -17.98 -4.66
N GLY A 194 -10.70 -16.75 -4.30
CA GLY A 194 -11.66 -15.68 -4.02
C GLY A 194 -10.95 -14.31 -3.98
N PRO A 195 -11.67 -13.21 -3.68
CA PRO A 195 -11.14 -11.84 -3.71
C PRO A 195 -10.33 -11.54 -2.44
N TYR A 196 -9.39 -12.42 -2.09
CA TYR A 196 -8.60 -12.31 -0.87
C TYR A 196 -7.22 -12.91 -1.08
N ARG A 197 -6.25 -12.39 -0.33
CA ARG A 197 -4.86 -12.84 -0.35
C ARG A 197 -4.54 -13.61 0.91
N VAL A 198 -4.05 -14.84 0.76
CA VAL A 198 -3.60 -15.68 1.88
C VAL A 198 -2.25 -15.16 2.34
N LEU A 199 -2.16 -14.66 3.57
CA LEU A 199 -0.92 -14.12 4.14
C LEU A 199 -0.09 -15.18 4.89
N GLY A 200 -0.67 -16.35 5.19
CA GLY A 200 0.01 -17.47 5.86
C GLY A 200 -0.80 -18.08 6.99
N GLU A 201 -0.21 -19.04 7.72
CA GLU A 201 -0.80 -19.61 8.95
C GLU A 201 -0.76 -18.56 10.09
N ALA A 202 -1.92 -18.32 10.71
CA ALA A 202 -2.08 -17.34 11.78
C ALA A 202 -1.64 -17.95 13.11
N HIS A 203 -0.44 -17.59 13.56
CA HIS A 203 0.07 -17.98 14.88
C HIS A 203 0.12 -16.80 15.88
N LEU A 204 -0.12 -15.56 15.43
CA LEU A 204 0.16 -14.34 16.19
C LEU A 204 -0.99 -13.31 16.11
N PRO A 205 -1.18 -12.45 17.14
CA PRO A 205 -2.19 -11.40 17.13
C PRO A 205 -1.97 -10.36 16.02
N GLN A 206 -3.05 -9.85 15.40
CA GLN A 206 -3.00 -8.91 14.27
C GLN A 206 -2.22 -7.62 14.57
N GLU A 207 -2.29 -7.12 15.80
CA GLU A 207 -1.59 -5.93 16.28
C GLU A 207 -0.05 -6.07 16.20
N LYS A 208 0.47 -7.30 16.27
CA LYS A 208 1.91 -7.58 16.26
C LYS A 208 2.47 -7.83 14.86
N LEU A 209 1.61 -8.04 13.86
CA LEU A 209 2.02 -8.41 12.51
C LEU A 209 2.88 -7.34 11.81
N PRO A 210 2.55 -6.04 11.86
CA PRO A 210 3.37 -5.02 11.19
C PRO A 210 4.82 -5.02 11.68
N GLN A 211 5.04 -5.17 12.99
CA GLN A 211 6.39 -5.21 13.58
C GLN A 211 7.18 -6.47 13.17
N LEU A 212 6.50 -7.59 12.95
CA LEU A 212 7.14 -8.84 12.53
C LEU A 212 7.51 -8.81 11.06
N TRP A 213 6.58 -8.40 10.19
CA TRP A 213 6.81 -8.27 8.75
C TRP A 213 7.98 -7.35 8.44
N ALA A 214 8.14 -6.25 9.18
CA ALA A 214 9.27 -5.36 9.00
C ALA A 214 10.62 -5.94 9.46
N LYS A 215 10.63 -6.79 10.50
CA LYS A 215 11.86 -7.46 10.95
C LYS A 215 12.35 -8.50 9.96
N GLU A 216 11.44 -9.10 9.19
CA GLU A 216 11.79 -10.06 8.15
C GLU A 216 12.51 -9.41 6.97
N GLY A 217 12.41 -8.07 6.83
CA GLY A 217 13.21 -7.25 5.92
C GLY A 217 12.99 -7.58 4.44
N PHE A 218 12.26 -6.73 3.71
CA PHE A 218 11.95 -7.01 2.30
C PHE A 218 13.01 -6.48 1.33
N TYR A 219 13.72 -5.41 1.68
CA TYR A 219 14.90 -5.00 0.94
C TYR A 219 16.11 -5.70 1.53
N ARG A 220 16.81 -6.49 0.70
CA ARG A 220 18.18 -6.89 1.04
C ARG A 220 18.96 -5.61 1.32
N GLN A 221 19.47 -5.47 2.53
CA GLN A 221 20.55 -4.52 2.77
C GLN A 221 21.70 -4.97 1.87
N GLY A 222 21.92 -4.21 0.80
CA GLY A 222 23.11 -4.33 -0.04
C GLY A 222 24.36 -3.93 0.74
#